data_AF-A0A3B0ZDA5-F1
#
_entry.id   AF-A0A3B0ZDA5-F1
#
_cell.length_a   1.000
_cell.length_b   1.000
_cell.length_c   1.000
_cell.angle_alpha   90.00
_cell.angle_beta   90.00
_cell.angle_gamma   90.00
#
_symmetry.space_group_name_H-M   'P 1'
#
loop_
_entity.id
_entity.type
_entity.pdbx_description
1 polymer ?
#
loop_
_entity_poly.entity_id
_entity_poly.type
_entity_poly.pdbx_seq_one_letter_code
_entity_poly.pdbx_strand_id
1 'polypeptide(L)'
;MKLFAALLTTLLITGCGGDGDGDGDGTVTELEGAWIETCHGLTTGYEIESATFAGNTFTISQKKYSDSACTVVNGTNSATGTFTIENSITASSGLSAKEIDVTILVINGSDASITFYDIFRIDGDKLYFGDAGEYDENEDDWEYSGITEEKRPIDLDFSWYYTKE
;
A
#
# COMPACT_ATOMS: atom_id res chain seq x y z
N MET A 1 61.79 -10.13 -31.55
CA MET A 1 62.84 -10.86 -30.79
C MET A 1 63.12 -10.08 -29.51
N LYS A 2 63.29 -10.79 -28.36
CA LYS A 2 62.99 -10.43 -26.94
C LYS A 2 61.52 -10.73 -26.61
N LEU A 3 61.08 -11.87 -26.07
CA LEU A 3 61.59 -12.90 -25.13
C LEU A 3 61.67 -12.48 -23.66
N PHE A 4 60.78 -13.09 -22.86
CA PHE A 4 60.66 -13.19 -21.38
C PHE A 4 60.31 -11.89 -20.61
N ALA A 5 59.45 -11.88 -19.59
CA ALA A 5 59.12 -12.92 -18.61
C ALA A 5 57.66 -12.83 -18.11
N ALA A 6 57.10 -14.00 -17.78
CA ALA A 6 55.90 -14.15 -16.96
C ALA A 6 56.19 -13.73 -15.51
N LEU A 7 55.25 -13.04 -14.86
CA LEU A 7 55.14 -13.05 -13.41
C LEU A 7 53.67 -13.24 -13.02
N LEU A 8 53.40 -14.47 -12.60
CA LEU A 8 52.21 -14.92 -11.90
C LEU A 8 52.25 -14.32 -10.49
N THR A 9 51.26 -13.53 -10.09
CA THR A 9 51.14 -13.10 -8.68
C THR A 9 49.67 -13.01 -8.28
N THR A 10 49.21 -14.16 -7.76
CA THR A 10 48.21 -14.37 -6.70
C THR A 10 46.89 -13.59 -6.74
N LEU A 11 45.82 -14.35 -7.02
CA LEU A 11 44.48 -14.14 -6.49
C LEU A 11 44.53 -13.91 -4.97
N LEU A 12 43.89 -12.85 -4.50
CA LEU A 12 43.31 -12.80 -3.17
C LEU A 12 41.80 -12.70 -3.36
N ILE A 13 41.13 -13.86 -3.29
CA ILE A 13 39.70 -13.95 -3.10
C ILE A 13 39.46 -13.53 -1.64
N THR A 14 39.10 -12.28 -1.40
CA THR A 14 38.47 -11.90 -0.13
C THR A 14 37.01 -12.33 -0.21
N GLY A 15 36.77 -13.58 0.16
CA GLY A 15 35.46 -14.04 0.59
C GLY A 15 35.15 -13.40 1.93
N CYS A 16 34.27 -12.41 1.95
CA CYS A 16 33.57 -12.03 3.17
C CYS A 16 32.32 -12.90 3.23
N GLY A 17 32.44 -14.01 3.94
CA GLY A 17 31.29 -14.69 4.51
C GLY A 17 30.75 -13.78 5.61
N GLY A 18 29.73 -13.00 5.25
CA GLY A 18 28.82 -12.39 6.20
C GLY A 18 27.57 -13.24 6.25
N ASP A 19 27.62 -14.28 7.09
CA ASP A 19 26.42 -14.91 7.64
C ASP A 19 25.84 -13.85 8.60
N GLY A 20 24.93 -13.05 8.04
CA GLY A 20 24.20 -12.01 8.75
C GLY A 20 22.72 -12.29 8.56
N ASP A 21 22.17 -13.15 9.42
CA ASP A 21 20.76 -13.10 9.79
C ASP A 21 20.46 -11.67 10.26
N GLY A 22 19.94 -10.88 9.33
CA GLY A 22 19.49 -9.51 9.53
C GLY A 22 18.00 -9.46 9.27
N ASP A 23 17.26 -9.62 10.35
CA ASP A 23 15.87 -9.21 10.57
C ASP A 23 15.43 -8.08 9.63
N GLY A 24 14.25 -8.24 9.02
CA GLY A 24 13.74 -7.38 7.94
C GLY A 24 13.90 -5.89 8.18
N ASP A 25 14.87 -5.29 7.48
CA ASP A 25 14.96 -3.85 7.32
C ASP A 25 13.82 -3.42 6.40
N GLY A 26 12.86 -2.69 6.95
CA GLY A 26 11.72 -2.12 6.23
C GLY A 26 12.24 -1.20 5.14
N THR A 27 12.44 -1.73 3.94
CA THR A 27 12.92 -0.97 2.80
C THR A 27 11.95 0.18 2.53
N VAL A 28 12.47 1.40 2.50
CA VAL A 28 11.70 2.59 2.11
C VAL A 28 10.96 2.32 0.80
N THR A 29 9.65 2.51 0.82
CA THR A 29 8.79 2.28 -0.35
C THR A 29 8.39 3.60 -1.01
N GLU A 30 7.77 3.54 -2.17
CA GLU A 30 7.22 4.74 -2.82
C GLU A 30 6.04 5.36 -2.05
N LEU A 31 5.43 4.61 -1.13
CA LEU A 31 4.34 5.07 -0.27
C LEU A 31 4.84 5.85 0.95
N GLU A 32 6.15 5.83 1.24
CA GLU A 32 6.74 6.38 2.47
C GLU A 32 6.24 7.79 2.83
N GLY A 33 5.70 7.97 4.03
CA GLY A 33 5.23 9.25 4.56
C GLY A 33 3.73 9.29 4.84
N ALA A 34 3.22 10.50 5.10
CA ALA A 34 1.82 10.75 5.46
C ALA A 34 0.99 11.13 4.23
N TRP A 35 -0.25 10.64 4.23
CA TRP A 35 -1.25 10.80 3.19
C TRP A 35 -2.60 11.06 3.85
N ILE A 36 -3.38 11.99 3.32
CA ILE A 36 -4.68 12.35 3.86
C ILE A 36 -5.71 12.53 2.74
N GLU A 37 -6.90 12.00 2.97
CA GLU A 37 -8.03 12.23 2.09
C GLU A 37 -8.71 13.57 2.37
N THR A 38 -9.42 14.09 1.38
CA THR A 38 -10.37 15.18 1.62
C THR A 38 -11.64 14.66 2.30
N CYS A 39 -12.29 15.52 3.08
CA CYS A 39 -13.62 15.25 3.63
C CYS A 39 -14.59 14.78 2.54
N HIS A 40 -15.09 13.55 2.66
CA HIS A 40 -16.03 12.97 1.71
C HIS A 40 -17.30 12.47 2.40
N GLY A 41 -18.40 12.47 1.66
CA GLY A 41 -19.71 12.04 2.16
C GLY A 41 -19.87 10.54 2.08
N LEU A 42 -20.40 9.95 3.16
CA LEU A 42 -20.81 8.57 3.24
C LEU A 42 -22.35 8.50 3.32
N THR A 43 -22.91 7.30 3.17
CA THR A 43 -24.35 7.05 3.39
C THR A 43 -24.83 7.56 4.76
N THR A 44 -23.96 7.49 5.77
CA THR A 44 -24.26 7.85 7.16
C THR A 44 -23.21 8.79 7.76
N GLY A 45 -22.97 9.92 7.10
CA GLY A 45 -22.14 11.01 7.65
C GLY A 45 -21.02 11.41 6.69
N TYR A 46 -19.90 11.84 7.25
CA TYR A 46 -18.71 12.23 6.50
C TYR A 46 -17.47 11.62 7.14
N GLU A 47 -16.41 11.43 6.36
CA GLU A 47 -15.17 10.83 6.82
C GLU A 47 -13.95 11.55 6.27
N ILE A 48 -12.88 11.51 7.06
CA ILE A 48 -11.51 11.77 6.62
C ILE A 48 -10.67 10.57 7.07
N GLU A 49 -10.03 9.92 6.12
CA GLU A 49 -8.98 8.95 6.39
C GLU A 49 -7.59 9.59 6.23
N SER A 50 -6.67 9.16 7.09
CA SER A 50 -5.25 9.47 6.98
C SER A 50 -4.45 8.19 7.12
N ALA A 51 -3.43 8.03 6.29
CA ALA A 51 -2.53 6.89 6.26
C ALA A 51 -1.08 7.37 6.40
N THR A 52 -0.29 6.68 7.22
CA THR A 52 1.16 6.88 7.29
C THR A 52 1.84 5.55 6.98
N PHE A 53 2.70 5.55 5.97
CA PHE A 53 3.49 4.39 5.57
C PHE A 53 4.95 4.59 5.99
N ALA A 54 5.54 3.55 6.57
CA ALA A 54 6.96 3.52 6.94
C ALA A 54 7.54 2.12 6.67
N GLY A 55 8.44 2.03 5.70
CA GLY A 55 8.95 0.74 5.21
C GLY A 55 7.80 -0.11 4.66
N ASN A 56 7.58 -1.28 5.25
CA ASN A 56 6.48 -2.20 4.91
C ASN A 56 5.31 -2.17 5.91
N THR A 57 5.23 -1.13 6.74
CA THR A 57 4.17 -0.99 7.76
C THR A 57 3.32 0.25 7.49
N PHE A 58 2.08 0.22 7.95
CA PHE A 58 1.19 1.37 7.87
C PHE A 58 0.42 1.60 9.18
N THR A 59 -0.01 2.84 9.37
CA THR A 59 -1.04 3.24 10.33
C THR A 59 -2.10 4.03 9.61
N ILE A 60 -3.36 3.62 9.78
CA ILE A 60 -4.55 4.33 9.30
C ILE A 60 -5.28 4.94 10.49
N SER A 61 -5.74 6.18 10.34
CA SER A 61 -6.69 6.82 11.25
C SER A 61 -7.87 7.37 10.46
N GLN A 62 -9.06 6.95 10.85
CA GLN A 62 -10.33 7.42 10.31
C GLN A 62 -11.02 8.30 11.34
N LYS A 63 -11.53 9.46 10.91
CA LYS A 63 -12.40 10.31 11.69
C LYS A 63 -13.74 10.44 10.99
N LYS A 64 -14.80 10.15 11.72
CA LYS A 64 -16.18 10.31 11.28
C LYS A 64 -16.75 11.62 11.80
N TYR A 65 -17.56 12.25 10.95
CA TYR A 65 -18.14 13.55 11.19
C TYR A 65 -19.64 13.54 10.89
N SER A 66 -20.37 14.40 11.61
CA SER A 66 -21.82 14.55 11.43
C SER A 66 -22.21 15.69 10.47
N ASP A 67 -21.26 16.49 10.02
CA ASP A 67 -21.45 17.64 9.14
C ASP A 67 -20.53 17.59 7.91
N SER A 68 -20.99 18.18 6.81
CA SER A 68 -20.28 18.19 5.52
C SER A 68 -18.99 19.02 5.50
N ALA A 69 -18.75 19.82 6.53
CA ALA A 69 -17.49 20.56 6.67
C ALA A 69 -16.44 19.76 7.46
N CYS A 70 -16.76 18.53 7.90
CA CYS A 70 -15.91 17.69 8.73
C CYS A 70 -15.38 18.44 9.97
N THR A 71 -16.28 19.09 10.72
CA THR A 71 -15.91 19.88 11.92
C THR A 71 -16.41 19.27 13.22
N VAL A 72 -17.49 18.48 13.19
CA VAL A 72 -18.15 17.87 14.34
C VAL A 72 -17.88 16.37 14.34
N VAL A 73 -16.78 15.98 15.00
CA VAL A 73 -16.37 14.59 15.15
C VAL A 73 -17.42 13.80 15.94
N ASN A 74 -17.83 12.65 15.42
CA ASN A 74 -18.77 11.73 16.08
C ASN A 74 -18.24 10.29 16.19
N GLY A 75 -17.05 10.00 15.65
CA GLY A 75 -16.39 8.69 15.79
C GLY A 75 -14.95 8.71 15.30
N THR A 76 -14.15 7.77 15.78
CA THR A 76 -12.77 7.57 15.35
C THR A 76 -12.45 6.10 15.31
N ASN A 77 -11.74 5.66 14.26
CA ASN A 77 -11.16 4.32 14.18
C ASN A 77 -9.68 4.41 13.83
N SER A 78 -8.94 3.35 14.12
CA SER A 78 -7.56 3.22 13.71
C SER A 78 -7.25 1.78 13.34
N ALA A 79 -6.38 1.59 12.35
CA ALA A 79 -5.83 0.31 12.00
C ALA A 79 -4.32 0.39 11.84
N THR A 80 -3.61 -0.70 12.15
CA THR A 80 -2.18 -0.85 11.80
C THR A 80 -1.96 -2.20 11.14
N GLY A 81 -0.93 -2.28 10.32
CA GLY A 81 -0.65 -3.48 9.59
C GLY A 81 0.63 -3.42 8.78
N THR A 82 0.77 -4.41 7.91
CA THR A 82 1.88 -4.55 6.99
C THR A 82 1.37 -4.59 5.56
N PHE A 83 2.24 -4.27 4.61
CA PHE A 83 1.93 -4.43 3.20
C PHE A 83 3.13 -4.92 2.39
N THR A 84 2.85 -5.48 1.22
CA THR A 84 3.86 -5.82 0.21
C THR A 84 3.47 -5.18 -1.12
N ILE A 85 4.44 -4.58 -1.81
CA ILE A 85 4.27 -4.03 -3.16
C ILE A 85 4.84 -5.05 -4.14
N GLU A 86 4.05 -5.39 -5.16
CA GLU A 86 4.39 -6.43 -6.12
C GLU A 86 4.58 -5.86 -7.54
N ASN A 87 3.96 -6.47 -8.55
CA ASN A 87 4.24 -6.17 -9.95
C ASN A 87 3.60 -4.85 -10.37
N SER A 88 4.20 -4.23 -11.39
CA SER A 88 3.54 -3.17 -12.14
C SER A 88 2.60 -3.78 -13.17
N ILE A 89 1.36 -3.33 -13.16
CA ILE A 89 0.30 -3.76 -14.08
C ILE A 89 -0.18 -2.59 -14.94
N THR A 90 -0.99 -2.90 -15.95
CA THR A 90 -1.79 -1.92 -16.69
C THR A 90 -3.23 -2.05 -16.25
N ALA A 91 -3.76 -1.02 -15.58
CA ALA A 91 -5.17 -0.98 -15.17
C ALA A 91 -6.10 -0.90 -16.40
N SER A 92 -7.40 -1.17 -16.27
CA SER A 92 -8.33 -1.15 -17.42
C SER A 92 -8.44 0.24 -18.07
N SER A 93 -8.14 1.30 -17.32
CA SER A 93 -7.98 2.67 -17.83
C SER A 93 -6.80 2.85 -18.80
N GLY A 94 -5.89 1.88 -18.90
CA GLY A 94 -4.64 1.93 -19.66
C GLY A 94 -3.47 2.60 -18.91
N LEU A 95 -3.67 3.03 -17.67
CA LEU A 95 -2.64 3.63 -16.83
C LEU A 95 -1.84 2.55 -16.08
N SER A 96 -0.58 2.87 -15.76
CA SER A 96 0.24 1.99 -14.93
C SER A 96 -0.16 2.11 -13.45
N ALA A 97 -0.30 0.95 -12.80
CA ALA A 97 -0.53 0.78 -11.37
C ALA A 97 0.40 -0.30 -10.82
N LYS A 98 0.46 -0.47 -9.50
CA LYS A 98 1.18 -1.54 -8.82
C LYS A 98 0.25 -2.32 -7.93
N GLU A 99 0.45 -3.63 -7.89
CA GLU A 99 -0.23 -4.51 -6.95
C GLU A 99 0.28 -4.25 -5.53
N ILE A 100 -0.64 -4.26 -4.57
CA ILE A 100 -0.35 -4.14 -3.14
C ILE A 100 -1.19 -5.12 -2.33
N ASP A 101 -0.55 -5.84 -1.43
CA ASP A 101 -1.24 -6.73 -0.50
C ASP A 101 -1.17 -6.10 0.87
N VAL A 102 -2.32 -5.93 1.50
CA VAL A 102 -2.46 -5.21 2.77
C VAL A 102 -2.94 -6.20 3.81
N THR A 103 -2.17 -6.36 4.88
CA THR A 103 -2.58 -7.16 6.05
C THR A 103 -2.79 -6.25 7.25
N ILE A 104 -4.05 -6.09 7.64
CA ILE A 104 -4.46 -5.39 8.86
C ILE A 104 -4.23 -6.33 10.05
N LEU A 105 -3.36 -5.93 10.97
CA LEU A 105 -3.01 -6.70 12.15
C LEU A 105 -3.83 -6.27 13.36
N VAL A 106 -4.06 -4.97 13.53
CA VAL A 106 -4.75 -4.40 14.68
C VAL A 106 -5.81 -3.42 14.23
N ILE A 107 -7.02 -3.51 14.80
CA ILE A 107 -8.12 -2.55 14.61
C ILE A 107 -8.56 -2.07 16.00
N ASN A 108 -8.52 -0.76 16.22
CA ASN A 108 -8.91 -0.13 17.49
C ASN A 108 -8.24 -0.78 18.72
N GLY A 109 -6.98 -1.18 18.57
CA GLY A 109 -6.19 -1.85 19.63
C GLY A 109 -6.49 -3.34 19.82
N SER A 110 -7.34 -3.94 19.00
CA SER A 110 -7.67 -5.37 19.02
C SER A 110 -7.07 -6.10 17.83
N ASP A 111 -6.55 -7.31 18.05
CA ASP A 111 -6.00 -8.15 16.99
C ASP A 111 -7.10 -8.54 15.98
N ALA A 112 -6.79 -8.46 14.68
CA ALA A 112 -7.72 -8.73 13.58
C ALA A 112 -7.16 -9.75 12.57
N SER A 113 -5.94 -9.54 12.07
CA SER A 113 -5.28 -10.39 11.05
C SER A 113 -6.14 -10.63 9.80
N ILE A 114 -6.42 -9.58 9.05
CA ILE A 114 -7.23 -9.61 7.83
C ILE A 114 -6.37 -9.15 6.65
N THR A 115 -6.40 -9.88 5.53
CA THR A 115 -5.64 -9.56 4.32
C THR A 115 -6.56 -9.19 3.17
N PHE A 116 -6.19 -8.15 2.44
CA PHE A 116 -6.85 -7.68 1.22
C PHE A 116 -5.81 -7.41 0.13
N TYR A 117 -6.26 -7.51 -1.12
CA TYR A 117 -5.46 -7.38 -2.32
C TYR A 117 -6.00 -6.20 -3.13
N ASP A 118 -5.13 -5.25 -3.44
CA ASP A 118 -5.51 -4.04 -4.15
C ASP A 118 -4.45 -3.63 -5.19
N ILE A 119 -4.71 -2.57 -5.93
CA ILE A 119 -3.75 -1.88 -6.77
C ILE A 119 -3.63 -0.44 -6.30
N PHE A 120 -2.50 0.20 -6.55
CA PHE A 120 -2.34 1.62 -6.30
C PHE A 120 -1.58 2.33 -7.42
N ARG A 121 -1.80 3.63 -7.49
CA ARG A 121 -1.08 4.54 -8.38
C ARG A 121 -0.75 5.83 -7.65
N ILE A 122 0.51 6.26 -7.74
CA ILE A 122 0.91 7.61 -7.35
C ILE A 122 1.01 8.47 -8.62
N ASP A 123 0.36 9.63 -8.62
CA ASP A 123 0.46 10.64 -9.66
C ASP A 123 0.66 12.02 -9.03
N GLY A 124 1.91 12.51 -9.04
CA GLY A 124 2.28 13.72 -8.33
C GLY A 124 2.14 13.55 -6.81
N ASP A 125 1.31 14.38 -6.20
CA ASP A 125 0.98 14.38 -4.78
C ASP A 125 -0.24 13.52 -4.43
N LYS A 126 -0.80 12.79 -5.40
CA LYS A 126 -2.01 11.99 -5.23
C LYS A 126 -1.72 10.50 -5.22
N LEU A 127 -2.36 9.79 -4.31
CA LEU A 127 -2.36 8.34 -4.20
C LEU A 127 -3.78 7.82 -4.44
N TYR A 128 -3.92 6.99 -5.46
CA TYR A 128 -5.15 6.33 -5.88
C TYR A 128 -5.06 4.84 -5.58
N PHE A 129 -6.18 4.26 -5.18
CA PHE A 129 -6.33 2.81 -4.96
C PHE A 129 -7.28 2.20 -5.99
N GLY A 130 -7.43 0.88 -5.96
CA GLY A 130 -8.32 0.18 -6.86
C GLY A 130 -9.78 0.50 -6.58
N ASP A 131 -10.59 0.47 -7.64
CA ASP A 131 -12.04 0.50 -7.52
C ASP A 131 -12.52 -0.88 -7.05
N ALA A 132 -12.99 -0.95 -5.81
CA ALA A 132 -13.49 -2.19 -5.20
C ALA A 132 -14.82 -2.68 -5.82
N GLY A 133 -15.32 -1.97 -6.84
CA GLY A 133 -16.49 -2.34 -7.62
C GLY A 133 -17.80 -2.05 -6.89
N GLU A 134 -18.90 -2.23 -7.64
CA GLU A 134 -20.25 -2.16 -7.08
C GLU A 134 -20.66 -3.54 -6.50
N TYR A 135 -21.54 -3.51 -5.51
CA TYR A 135 -22.16 -4.73 -4.99
C TYR A 135 -23.03 -5.38 -6.09
N ASP A 136 -22.72 -6.61 -6.48
CA ASP A 136 -23.56 -7.38 -7.40
C ASP A 136 -24.65 -8.11 -6.61
N GLU A 137 -25.87 -7.60 -6.72
CA GLU A 137 -27.06 -8.20 -6.10
C GLU A 137 -27.38 -9.62 -6.60
N ASN A 138 -26.86 -10.02 -7.77
CA ASN A 138 -27.12 -11.33 -8.35
C ASN A 138 -26.18 -12.41 -7.78
N GLU A 139 -24.98 -12.02 -7.39
CA GLU A 139 -24.00 -12.92 -6.77
C GLU A 139 -23.96 -12.80 -5.23
N ASP A 140 -24.68 -11.83 -4.66
CA ASP A 140 -24.59 -11.43 -3.24
C ASP A 140 -23.13 -11.22 -2.83
N ASP A 141 -22.38 -10.59 -3.73
CA ASP A 141 -20.93 -10.51 -3.68
C ASP A 141 -20.47 -9.16 -4.20
N TRP A 142 -19.39 -8.64 -3.63
CA TRP A 142 -18.71 -7.48 -4.16
C TRP A 142 -17.71 -8.01 -5.19
N GLU A 143 -18.05 -7.87 -6.47
CA GLU A 143 -17.35 -8.47 -7.62
C GLU A 143 -15.84 -8.16 -7.60
N TYR A 144 -15.41 -7.06 -6.96
CA TYR A 144 -14.01 -6.63 -6.85
C TYR A 144 -13.57 -6.23 -5.43
N SER A 145 -14.04 -6.92 -4.39
CA SER A 145 -13.72 -6.55 -2.99
C SER A 145 -12.27 -6.76 -2.54
N GLY A 146 -11.36 -7.27 -3.38
CA GLY A 146 -9.96 -7.52 -2.99
C GLY A 146 -9.83 -8.55 -1.86
N ILE A 147 -10.86 -9.35 -1.58
CA ILE A 147 -10.85 -10.34 -0.48
C ILE A 147 -9.98 -11.57 -0.79
N THR A 148 -9.75 -11.84 -2.08
CA THR A 148 -8.79 -12.84 -2.56
C THR A 148 -7.94 -12.20 -3.67
N GLU A 149 -6.78 -12.79 -3.95
CA GLU A 149 -5.86 -12.30 -4.97
C GLU A 149 -6.54 -12.28 -6.35
N GLU A 150 -7.37 -13.28 -6.66
CA GLU A 150 -8.12 -13.37 -7.92
C GLU A 150 -9.21 -12.30 -8.06
N LYS A 151 -9.61 -11.69 -6.95
CA LYS A 151 -10.60 -10.60 -6.88
C LYS A 151 -9.95 -9.23 -6.65
N ARG A 152 -8.64 -9.11 -6.87
CA ARG A 152 -7.94 -7.83 -6.84
C ARG A 152 -8.56 -6.87 -7.88
N PRO A 153 -8.90 -5.63 -7.50
CA PRO A 153 -9.28 -4.59 -8.45
C PRO A 153 -8.31 -4.45 -9.62
N ILE A 154 -8.85 -4.25 -10.82
CA ILE A 154 -8.08 -3.96 -12.03
C ILE A 154 -8.30 -2.54 -12.55
N ASP A 155 -9.27 -1.83 -11.96
CA ASP A 155 -9.59 -0.44 -12.23
C ASP A 155 -9.12 0.44 -11.08
N LEU A 156 -8.74 1.69 -11.38
CA LEU A 156 -8.34 2.68 -10.38
C LEU A 156 -9.54 3.56 -10.06
N ASP A 157 -9.81 3.78 -8.78
CA ASP A 157 -10.78 4.78 -8.34
C ASP A 157 -10.13 6.16 -8.36
N PHE A 158 -10.59 7.03 -9.27
CA PHE A 158 -10.15 8.43 -9.35
C PHE A 158 -11.06 9.39 -8.57
N SER A 159 -12.18 8.90 -8.03
CA SER A 159 -13.12 9.65 -7.23
C SER A 159 -12.67 9.76 -5.77
N TRP A 160 -11.92 8.76 -5.27
CA TRP A 160 -11.29 8.76 -3.96
C TRP A 160 -9.76 8.64 -4.07
N TYR A 161 -9.08 9.55 -3.37
CA TYR A 161 -7.63 9.62 -3.37
C TYR A 161 -7.12 10.32 -2.12
N TYR A 162 -5.88 9.97 -1.76
CA TYR A 162 -5.13 10.69 -0.74
C TYR A 162 -4.24 11.74 -1.38
N THR A 163 -3.97 12.80 -0.63
CA THR A 163 -2.95 13.79 -0.92
C THR A 163 -1.79 13.68 0.06
N LYS A 164 -0.57 13.88 -0.42
CA LYS A 164 0.63 13.91 0.41
C LYS A 164 0.59 15.09 1.40
N GLU A 165 0.89 14.84 2.68
CA GLU A 165 1.07 15.89 3.70
C GLU A 165 2.52 16.44 3.76
#